data_AF-A0A1C3KE87-F1
#
_entry.id   AF-A0A1C3KE87-F1
#
_cell.length_a   1.000
_cell.length_b   1.000
_cell.length_c   1.000
_cell.angle_alpha   90.00
_cell.angle_beta   90.00
_cell.angle_gamma   90.00
#
_symmetry.space_group_name_H-M   'P 1'
#
loop_
_entity.id
_entity.type
_entity.pdbx_description
1 polymer ?
#
loop_
_entity_poly.entity_id
_entity_poly.type
_entity_poly.pdbx_seq_one_letter_code
_entity_poly.pdbx_strand_id
1 'polypeptide(L)'
;ENSFDTLKHVHINQMKNGIKLVIRKLKNIWLSSKYFRKDEIIIAFFLKLSEILFEFILFLAIKIKKINKPKRIKKVISKCIDILKFYEKEFIYVKLDIETIDIRKNWYFDKNIIFKNIRHLQHVLATLYTVYSEIIYFTDLCLLKLKKLVNNKKITNNIILEINELYEPFNDVLKNIYLYDDESIMQLMKKLNEQSLKIEKKCIKIIHIQFSNLRNTKATYLLVEKFQNLKKSYKIDRLLIKKLYDILFLYKKELYLYIDLFNNMCTNKDLDIYKKFLFCLNIYKKIKKPMLIFKNNSYITTSNEYKIIVKLYINFCKKMFTYIVETYVIWKNNSLSQMNKFLSSNIITINKQLNFYYIINFDNNFFKTLYEYAYMETTYDFNTPIEILNMYNLKKKLY
;
A
#
# COMPACT_ATOMS: atom_id res chain seq x y z
N GLU A 1 -0.91 11.35 -53.78
CA GLU A 1 -0.07 12.28 -53.00
C GLU A 1 -0.87 13.04 -51.94
N ASN A 2 -1.97 13.71 -52.27
CA ASN A 2 -2.82 14.42 -51.27
C ASN A 2 -3.21 13.59 -50.04
N SER A 3 -3.52 12.29 -50.20
CA SER A 3 -3.82 11.40 -49.07
C SER A 3 -2.61 11.07 -48.18
N PHE A 4 -1.40 11.10 -48.75
CA PHE A 4 -0.15 10.97 -47.99
C PHE A 4 0.21 12.27 -47.27
N ASP A 5 -0.05 13.43 -47.85
CA ASP A 5 0.19 14.72 -47.20
C ASP A 5 -0.78 14.98 -46.04
N THR A 6 -2.04 14.55 -46.17
CA THR A 6 -2.97 14.59 -45.03
C THR A 6 -2.48 13.75 -43.85
N LEU A 7 -1.75 12.65 -44.07
CA LEU A 7 -1.24 11.81 -42.98
C LEU A 7 -0.12 12.47 -42.16
N LYS A 8 0.64 13.40 -42.75
CA LYS A 8 1.76 14.08 -42.06
C LYS A 8 1.31 15.03 -40.95
N HIS A 9 0.08 15.56 -41.03
CA HIS A 9 -0.41 16.62 -40.13
C HIS A 9 -1.53 16.18 -39.17
N VAL A 10 -1.86 14.89 -39.17
CA VAL A 10 -3.06 14.37 -38.51
C VAL A 10 -2.80 13.93 -37.06
N HIS A 11 -3.76 14.15 -36.16
CA HIS A 11 -3.67 13.69 -34.77
C HIS A 11 -3.58 12.14 -34.69
N ILE A 12 -2.86 11.61 -33.68
CA ILE A 12 -2.67 10.16 -33.41
C ILE A 12 -3.95 9.33 -33.61
N ASN A 13 -5.11 9.84 -33.20
CA ASN A 13 -6.38 9.11 -33.28
C ASN A 13 -6.95 9.04 -34.71
N GLN A 14 -6.69 10.05 -35.54
CA GLN A 14 -7.16 10.15 -36.92
C GLN A 14 -6.22 9.44 -37.90
N MET A 15 -4.98 9.14 -37.49
CA MET A 15 -3.99 8.45 -38.33
C MET A 15 -4.45 7.04 -38.75
N LYS A 16 -5.15 6.31 -37.88
CA LYS A 16 -5.74 5.00 -38.22
C LYS A 16 -6.72 5.10 -39.39
N ASN A 17 -7.57 6.12 -39.38
CA ASN A 17 -8.53 6.36 -40.46
C ASN A 17 -7.83 6.75 -41.76
N GLY A 18 -6.77 7.57 -41.68
CA GLY A 18 -5.95 7.93 -42.84
C GLY A 18 -5.23 6.72 -43.46
N ILE A 19 -4.63 5.86 -42.64
CA ILE A 19 -3.99 4.61 -43.09
C ILE A 19 -5.00 3.74 -43.85
N LYS A 20 -6.18 3.55 -43.28
CA LYS A 20 -7.26 2.77 -43.90
C LYS A 20 -7.67 3.33 -45.27
N LEU A 21 -7.80 4.65 -45.38
CA LEU A 21 -8.15 5.31 -46.65
C LEU A 21 -7.06 5.15 -47.71
N VAL A 22 -5.79 5.29 -47.33
CA VAL A 22 -4.66 5.12 -48.28
C VAL A 22 -4.57 3.69 -48.78
N ILE A 23 -4.65 2.70 -47.89
CA ILE A 23 -4.56 1.27 -48.28
C ILE A 23 -5.75 0.89 -49.17
N ARG A 24 -6.96 1.38 -48.88
CA ARG A 24 -8.14 1.19 -49.75
C ARG A 24 -7.97 1.81 -51.14
N LYS A 25 -7.39 3.01 -51.23
CA LYS A 25 -7.10 3.65 -52.53
C LYS A 25 -6.08 2.83 -53.33
N LEU A 26 -5.03 2.33 -52.66
CA LEU A 26 -4.05 1.43 -53.29
C LEU A 26 -4.70 0.15 -53.81
N LYS A 27 -5.61 -0.47 -53.03
CA LYS A 27 -6.41 -1.62 -53.47
C LYS A 27 -7.18 -1.32 -54.75
N ASN A 28 -7.89 -0.20 -54.80
CA ASN A 28 -8.72 0.16 -55.94
C ASN A 28 -7.87 0.43 -57.21
N ILE A 29 -6.71 1.08 -57.05
CA ILE A 29 -5.76 1.33 -58.15
C ILE A 29 -5.21 0.01 -58.70
N TRP A 30 -4.87 -0.94 -57.82
CA TRP A 30 -4.36 -2.27 -58.20
C TRP A 30 -5.39 -3.11 -58.97
N LEU A 31 -6.66 -3.05 -58.55
CA LEU A 31 -7.75 -3.78 -59.21
C LEU A 31 -8.10 -3.17 -60.58
N SER A 32 -8.05 -1.84 -60.70
CA SER A 32 -8.55 -1.12 -61.88
C SER A 32 -7.53 -0.97 -63.00
N SER A 33 -6.23 -0.82 -62.68
CA SER A 33 -5.20 -0.53 -63.70
C SER A 33 -4.28 -1.71 -63.97
N LYS A 34 -4.06 -2.02 -65.25
CA LYS A 34 -3.05 -2.99 -65.71
C LYS A 34 -1.63 -2.44 -65.57
N TYR A 35 -1.43 -1.14 -65.72
CA TYR A 35 -0.11 -0.48 -65.65
C TYR A 35 0.47 -0.45 -64.23
N PHE A 36 -0.40 -0.22 -63.23
CA PHE A 36 0.00 -0.21 -61.82
C PHE A 36 0.06 -1.60 -61.17
N ARG A 37 -0.23 -2.68 -61.93
CA ARG A 37 -0.14 -4.06 -61.47
C ARG A 37 1.30 -4.60 -61.56
N LYS A 38 2.23 -3.87 -60.96
CA LYS A 38 3.63 -4.30 -60.78
C LYS A 38 3.94 -4.33 -59.29
N ASP A 39 4.49 -5.44 -58.82
CA ASP A 39 4.81 -5.63 -57.40
C ASP A 39 5.77 -4.55 -56.89
N GLU A 40 6.75 -4.15 -57.71
CA GLU A 40 7.72 -3.08 -57.40
C GLU A 40 7.04 -1.75 -57.01
N ILE A 41 5.96 -1.38 -57.70
CA ILE A 41 5.25 -0.12 -57.48
C ILE A 41 4.49 -0.17 -56.14
N ILE A 42 3.85 -1.30 -55.84
CA ILE A 42 3.15 -1.47 -54.56
C ILE A 42 4.12 -1.51 -53.39
N ILE A 43 5.25 -2.20 -53.56
CA ILE A 43 6.32 -2.22 -52.55
C ILE A 43 6.81 -0.80 -52.30
N ALA A 44 7.08 -0.01 -53.34
CA ALA A 44 7.49 1.39 -53.19
C ALA A 44 6.46 2.26 -52.46
N PHE A 45 5.16 2.07 -52.72
CA PHE A 45 4.10 2.80 -52.00
C PHE A 45 4.02 2.42 -50.52
N PHE A 46 4.14 1.13 -50.18
CA PHE A 46 4.14 0.69 -48.80
C PHE A 46 5.41 1.09 -48.04
N LEU A 47 6.57 1.13 -48.73
CA LEU A 47 7.80 1.69 -48.18
C LEU A 47 7.62 3.18 -47.87
N LYS A 48 7.09 3.97 -48.81
CA LYS A 48 6.82 5.39 -48.58
C LYS A 48 5.79 5.65 -47.47
N LEU A 49 4.78 4.78 -47.35
CA LEU A 49 3.83 4.83 -46.23
C LEU A 49 4.52 4.50 -44.90
N SER A 50 5.41 3.51 -44.88
CA SER A 50 6.20 3.16 -43.69
C SER A 50 7.12 4.31 -43.25
N GLU A 51 7.73 5.04 -44.18
CA GLU A 51 8.55 6.22 -43.90
C GLU A 51 7.72 7.34 -43.26
N ILE A 52 6.53 7.63 -43.79
CA ILE A 52 5.64 8.65 -43.22
C ILE A 52 5.17 8.27 -41.80
N LEU A 53 4.86 7.00 -41.56
CA LEU A 53 4.54 6.51 -40.21
C LEU A 53 5.74 6.67 -39.27
N PHE A 54 6.94 6.42 -39.79
CA PHE A 54 8.17 6.55 -39.04
C PHE A 54 8.44 8.01 -38.65
N GLU A 55 8.41 8.95 -39.60
CA GLU A 55 8.59 10.39 -39.36
C GLU A 55 7.57 10.92 -38.35
N PHE A 56 6.31 10.47 -38.46
CA PHE A 56 5.27 10.85 -37.52
C PHE A 56 5.55 10.38 -36.08
N ILE A 57 6.02 9.14 -35.93
CA ILE A 57 6.38 8.59 -34.61
C ILE A 57 7.58 9.35 -34.02
N LEU A 58 8.56 9.74 -34.82
CA LEU A 58 9.68 10.59 -34.38
C LEU A 58 9.21 11.96 -33.93
N PHE A 59 8.36 12.62 -34.72
CA PHE A 59 7.79 13.92 -34.35
C PHE A 59 7.07 13.84 -33.00
N LEU A 60 6.32 12.76 -32.78
CA LEU A 60 5.67 12.50 -31.49
C LEU A 60 6.69 12.24 -30.38
N ALA A 61 7.74 11.44 -30.61
CA ALA A 61 8.81 11.22 -29.65
C ALA A 61 9.49 12.52 -29.23
N ILE A 62 9.76 13.42 -30.18
CA ILE A 62 10.32 14.76 -29.93
C ILE A 62 9.33 15.64 -29.15
N LYS A 63 8.03 15.58 -29.47
CA LYS A 63 6.99 16.33 -28.72
C LYS A 63 6.85 15.84 -27.29
N ILE A 64 7.07 14.54 -27.04
CA ILE A 64 7.06 13.93 -25.70
C ILE A 64 8.24 14.43 -24.84
N LYS A 65 9.39 14.77 -25.44
CA LYS A 65 10.57 15.32 -24.73
C LYS A 65 10.25 16.60 -23.93
N LYS A 66 9.26 17.40 -24.37
CA LYS A 66 8.80 18.60 -23.62
C LYS A 66 7.99 18.25 -22.36
N ILE A 67 7.65 16.97 -22.15
CA ILE A 67 6.79 16.50 -21.08
C ILE A 67 7.61 15.63 -20.13
N ASN A 68 8.14 16.23 -19.05
CA ASN A 68 8.80 15.54 -17.93
C ASN A 68 7.85 14.65 -17.09
N LYS A 69 6.89 13.94 -17.71
CA LYS A 69 5.92 13.07 -17.02
C LYS A 69 5.95 11.66 -17.59
N PRO A 70 6.63 10.69 -16.93
CA PRO A 70 6.82 9.34 -17.47
C PRO A 70 5.51 8.58 -17.73
N LYS A 71 4.46 8.85 -16.95
CA LYS A 71 3.10 8.30 -17.15
C LYS A 71 2.46 8.74 -18.48
N ARG A 72 2.77 9.96 -18.96
CA ARG A 72 2.30 10.46 -20.27
C ARG A 72 3.12 9.87 -21.41
N ILE A 73 4.44 9.76 -21.24
CA ILE A 73 5.35 9.09 -22.20
C ILE A 73 4.85 7.67 -22.50
N LYS A 74 4.60 6.88 -21.45
CA LYS A 74 4.07 5.51 -21.56
C LYS A 74 2.76 5.44 -22.37
N LYS A 75 1.82 6.35 -22.14
CA LYS A 75 0.54 6.40 -22.86
C LYS A 75 0.69 6.75 -24.34
N VAL A 76 1.70 7.54 -24.70
CA VAL A 76 1.94 7.89 -26.10
C VAL A 76 2.64 6.73 -26.80
N ILE A 77 3.65 6.11 -26.16
CA ILE A 77 4.32 4.91 -26.69
C ILE A 77 3.30 3.80 -26.96
N SER A 78 2.35 3.54 -26.04
CA SER A 78 1.32 2.53 -26.27
C SER A 78 0.46 2.82 -27.50
N LYS A 79 0.08 4.09 -27.70
CA LYS A 79 -0.68 4.51 -28.89
C LYS A 79 0.13 4.35 -30.17
N CYS A 80 1.43 4.62 -30.15
CA CYS A 80 2.31 4.40 -31.30
C CYS A 80 2.39 2.91 -31.65
N ILE A 81 2.57 2.04 -30.65
CA ILE A 81 2.56 0.58 -30.84
C ILE A 81 1.22 0.12 -31.44
N ASP A 82 0.10 0.66 -30.96
CA ASP A 82 -1.23 0.34 -31.48
C ASP A 82 -1.43 0.76 -32.95
N ILE A 83 -0.84 1.89 -33.37
CA ILE A 83 -0.88 2.34 -34.77
C ILE A 83 -0.06 1.41 -35.66
N LEU A 84 1.15 1.04 -35.24
CA LEU A 84 2.00 0.13 -36.02
C LEU A 84 1.36 -1.26 -36.17
N LYS A 85 0.75 -1.79 -35.10
CA LYS A 85 -0.02 -3.04 -35.15
C LYS A 85 -1.25 -2.92 -36.04
N PHE A 86 -1.91 -1.76 -36.03
CA PHE A 86 -3.08 -1.51 -36.88
C PHE A 86 -2.70 -1.48 -38.37
N TYR A 87 -1.57 -0.86 -38.72
CA TYR A 87 -1.07 -0.83 -40.09
C TYR A 87 -0.80 -2.24 -40.64
N GLU A 88 -0.12 -3.11 -39.87
CA GLU A 88 0.14 -4.50 -40.28
C GLU A 88 -1.17 -5.30 -40.43
N LYS A 89 -2.14 -5.07 -39.54
CA LYS A 89 -3.48 -5.70 -39.64
C LYS A 89 -4.25 -5.26 -40.88
N GLU A 90 -4.30 -3.97 -41.18
CA GLU A 90 -5.02 -3.45 -42.36
C GLU A 90 -4.38 -3.94 -43.67
N PHE A 91 -3.05 -4.07 -43.72
CA PHE A 91 -2.37 -4.70 -44.86
C PHE A 91 -2.82 -6.15 -45.07
N ILE A 92 -2.83 -6.95 -43.99
CA ILE A 92 -3.28 -8.36 -44.05
C ILE A 92 -4.75 -8.43 -44.49
N TYR A 93 -5.61 -7.57 -43.93
CA TYR A 93 -7.02 -7.52 -44.29
C TYR A 93 -7.23 -7.22 -45.78
N VAL A 94 -6.54 -6.21 -46.32
CA VAL A 94 -6.67 -5.86 -47.74
C VAL A 94 -6.10 -6.94 -48.66
N LYS A 95 -5.03 -7.63 -48.25
CA LYS A 95 -4.51 -8.78 -48.99
C LYS A 95 -5.56 -9.90 -49.09
N LEU A 96 -6.17 -10.29 -47.97
CA LEU A 96 -7.24 -11.30 -47.95
C LEU A 96 -8.46 -10.86 -48.78
N ASP A 97 -8.83 -9.60 -48.70
CA ASP A 97 -9.94 -9.02 -49.46
C ASP A 97 -9.67 -9.07 -50.98
N ILE A 98 -8.43 -8.81 -51.43
CA ILE A 98 -8.03 -9.01 -52.83
C ILE A 98 -8.11 -10.49 -53.23
N GLU A 99 -7.67 -11.41 -52.37
CA GLU A 99 -7.76 -12.86 -52.60
C GLU A 99 -9.21 -13.32 -52.80
N THR A 100 -10.16 -12.76 -52.04
CA THR A 100 -11.59 -13.08 -52.20
C THR A 100 -12.21 -12.55 -53.50
N ILE A 101 -11.69 -11.43 -54.04
CA ILE A 101 -12.22 -10.81 -55.26
C ILE A 101 -11.63 -11.48 -56.50
N ASP A 102 -10.31 -11.67 -56.53
CA ASP A 102 -9.61 -12.25 -57.68
C ASP A 102 -8.26 -12.84 -57.27
N ILE A 103 -8.23 -14.17 -57.14
CA ILE A 103 -7.04 -14.95 -56.72
C ILE A 103 -5.83 -14.65 -57.63
N ARG A 104 -6.04 -14.37 -58.92
CA ARG A 104 -4.96 -14.12 -59.89
C ARG A 104 -4.30 -12.75 -59.73
N LYS A 105 -4.88 -11.87 -58.92
CA LYS A 105 -4.36 -10.51 -58.64
C LYS A 105 -3.80 -10.39 -57.22
N ASN A 106 -3.56 -11.51 -56.55
CA ASN A 106 -2.99 -11.51 -55.21
C ASN A 106 -1.57 -10.90 -55.19
N TRP A 107 -1.18 -10.33 -54.05
CA TRP A 107 0.14 -9.80 -53.80
C TRP A 107 1.11 -10.93 -53.40
N TYR A 108 2.06 -11.25 -54.26
CA TYR A 108 3.02 -12.36 -54.05
C TYR A 108 4.38 -11.93 -53.48
N PHE A 109 4.58 -10.65 -53.18
CA PHE A 109 5.87 -10.15 -52.68
C PHE A 109 6.13 -10.44 -51.18
N ASP A 110 7.42 -10.46 -50.83
CA ASP A 110 7.90 -10.70 -49.48
C ASP A 110 7.48 -9.60 -48.50
N LYS A 111 6.61 -9.96 -47.56
CA LYS A 111 6.16 -9.08 -46.46
C LYS A 111 7.33 -8.54 -45.64
N ASN A 112 8.44 -9.28 -45.58
CA ASN A 112 9.61 -8.91 -44.80
C ASN A 112 10.27 -7.62 -45.31
N ILE A 113 10.21 -7.33 -46.62
CA ILE A 113 10.83 -6.13 -47.21
C ILE A 113 10.15 -4.85 -46.68
N ILE A 114 8.82 -4.88 -46.55
CA ILE A 114 8.02 -3.74 -46.11
C ILE A 114 8.01 -3.59 -44.59
N PHE A 115 7.90 -4.72 -43.87
CA PHE A 115 7.68 -4.71 -42.43
C PHE A 115 8.95 -4.80 -41.59
N LYS A 116 10.14 -5.04 -42.15
CA LYS A 116 11.40 -5.14 -41.39
C LYS A 116 11.62 -3.92 -40.48
N ASN A 117 11.55 -2.72 -41.05
CA ASN A 117 11.78 -1.47 -40.32
C ASN A 117 10.67 -1.19 -39.30
N ILE A 118 9.43 -1.54 -39.64
CA ILE A 118 8.26 -1.37 -38.76
C ILE A 118 8.31 -2.35 -37.57
N ARG A 119 8.68 -3.60 -37.80
CA ARG A 119 8.81 -4.61 -36.73
C ARG A 119 9.95 -4.29 -35.79
N HIS A 120 11.09 -3.82 -36.33
CA HIS A 120 12.17 -3.27 -35.53
C HIS A 120 11.66 -2.12 -34.66
N LEU A 121 10.98 -1.13 -35.25
CA LEU A 121 10.40 0.00 -34.49
C LEU A 121 9.39 -0.46 -33.42
N GLN A 122 8.54 -1.44 -33.72
CA GLN A 122 7.61 -2.02 -32.74
C GLN A 122 8.37 -2.68 -31.57
N HIS A 123 9.45 -3.40 -31.85
CA HIS A 123 10.30 -4.03 -30.85
C HIS A 123 10.97 -2.99 -29.95
N VAL A 124 11.58 -1.95 -30.53
CA VAL A 124 12.19 -0.84 -29.77
C VAL A 124 11.16 -0.14 -28.88
N LEU A 125 9.99 0.21 -29.42
CA LEU A 125 8.94 0.89 -28.67
C LEU A 125 8.35 0.00 -27.56
N ALA A 126 8.20 -1.30 -27.81
CA ALA A 126 7.75 -2.24 -26.78
C ALA A 126 8.76 -2.35 -25.63
N THR A 127 10.06 -2.37 -25.96
CA THR A 127 11.15 -2.37 -24.98
C THR A 127 11.16 -1.08 -24.16
N LEU A 128 10.99 0.08 -24.80
CA LEU A 128 10.85 1.35 -24.09
C LEU A 128 9.61 1.36 -23.19
N TYR A 129 8.49 0.77 -23.64
CA TYR A 129 7.28 0.67 -22.83
C TYR A 129 7.48 -0.15 -21.55
N THR A 130 8.20 -1.27 -21.62
CA THR A 130 8.52 -2.10 -20.44
C THR A 130 9.44 -1.32 -19.49
N VAL A 131 10.49 -0.70 -20.02
CA VAL A 131 11.42 0.17 -19.26
C VAL A 131 10.69 1.27 -18.51
N TYR A 132 9.88 2.09 -19.19
CA TYR A 132 9.13 3.15 -18.51
C TYR A 132 8.14 2.58 -17.48
N SER A 133 7.61 1.37 -17.69
CA SER A 133 6.73 0.72 -16.72
C SER A 133 7.46 0.32 -15.44
N GLU A 134 8.67 -0.21 -15.57
CA GLU A 134 9.53 -0.57 -14.43
C GLU A 134 10.01 0.67 -13.69
N ILE A 135 10.45 1.71 -14.42
CA ILE A 135 10.90 2.94 -13.77
C ILE A 135 9.72 3.61 -13.04
N ILE A 136 8.54 3.74 -13.66
CA ILE A 136 7.33 4.27 -12.96
C ILE A 136 7.03 3.48 -11.70
N TYR A 137 7.19 2.15 -11.75
CA TYR A 137 7.01 1.32 -10.57
C TYR A 137 8.02 1.68 -9.47
N PHE A 138 9.31 1.79 -9.78
CA PHE A 138 10.34 2.19 -8.81
C PHE A 138 10.10 3.61 -8.27
N THR A 139 9.69 4.56 -9.12
CA THR A 139 9.36 5.93 -8.70
C THR A 139 8.16 5.94 -7.74
N ASP A 140 7.07 5.25 -8.07
CA ASP A 140 5.89 5.16 -7.20
C ASP A 140 6.24 4.42 -5.88
N LEU A 141 7.08 3.38 -5.92
CA LEU A 141 7.63 2.70 -4.74
C LEU A 141 8.39 3.67 -3.82
N CYS A 142 9.33 4.43 -4.39
CA CYS A 142 10.21 5.30 -3.61
C CYS A 142 9.47 6.52 -3.06
N LEU A 143 8.62 7.15 -3.88
CA LEU A 143 7.84 8.33 -3.50
C LEU A 143 6.76 8.02 -2.48
N LEU A 144 6.05 6.88 -2.61
CA LEU A 144 4.90 6.58 -1.75
C LEU A 144 5.27 5.72 -0.54
N LYS A 145 6.17 4.75 -0.70
CA LYS A 145 6.49 3.76 0.36
C LYS A 145 7.76 4.14 1.11
N LEU A 146 8.90 4.34 0.43
CA LEU A 146 10.16 4.65 1.12
C LEU A 146 10.16 6.02 1.82
N LYS A 147 9.58 7.05 1.20
CA LYS A 147 9.45 8.38 1.82
C LYS A 147 8.64 8.36 3.13
N LYS A 148 7.67 7.44 3.26
CA LYS A 148 6.89 7.27 4.49
C LYS A 148 7.64 6.50 5.57
N LEU A 149 8.60 5.65 5.19
CA LEU A 149 9.38 4.80 6.08
C LEU A 149 10.63 5.48 6.61
N VAL A 150 11.30 6.24 5.75
CA VAL A 150 12.60 6.84 6.04
C VAL A 150 12.38 8.32 6.34
N ASN A 151 12.48 8.70 7.62
CA ASN A 151 12.48 10.10 8.03
C ASN A 151 13.73 10.87 7.54
N ASN A 152 14.77 10.15 7.11
CA ASN A 152 15.98 10.74 6.57
C ASN A 152 15.82 11.12 5.08
N LYS A 153 15.47 12.40 4.85
CA LYS A 153 15.28 12.98 3.52
C LYS A 153 16.49 12.78 2.58
N LYS A 154 17.72 12.69 3.10
CA LYS A 154 18.94 12.54 2.29
C LYS A 154 18.96 11.20 1.55
N ILE A 155 18.65 10.10 2.24
CA ILE A 155 18.65 8.75 1.64
C ILE A 155 17.55 8.64 0.57
N THR A 156 16.36 9.17 0.85
CA THR A 156 15.26 9.18 -0.11
C THR A 156 15.58 10.02 -1.34
N ASN A 157 16.18 11.20 -1.16
CA ASN A 157 16.57 12.07 -2.27
C ASN A 157 17.65 11.43 -3.14
N ASN A 158 18.65 10.77 -2.56
CA ASN A 158 19.69 10.07 -3.32
C ASN A 158 19.10 8.95 -4.18
N ILE A 159 18.13 8.18 -3.67
CA ILE A 159 17.45 7.13 -4.46
C ILE A 159 16.61 7.76 -5.57
N ILE A 160 15.96 8.89 -5.33
CA ILE A 160 15.19 9.60 -6.37
C ILE A 160 16.14 10.11 -7.47
N LEU A 161 17.32 10.62 -7.12
CA LEU A 161 18.34 11.02 -8.09
C LEU A 161 18.82 9.82 -8.92
N GLU A 162 19.16 8.70 -8.28
CA GLU A 162 19.55 7.46 -8.98
C GLU A 162 18.44 6.92 -9.90
N ILE A 163 17.16 7.08 -9.53
CA ILE A 163 16.02 6.71 -10.38
C ILE A 163 15.87 7.68 -11.55
N ASN A 164 16.14 8.97 -11.34
CA ASN A 164 16.09 9.95 -12.41
C ASN A 164 17.20 9.71 -13.45
N GLU A 165 18.39 9.29 -12.99
CA GLU A 165 19.50 8.87 -13.85
C GLU A 165 19.15 7.65 -14.73
N LEU A 166 18.19 6.81 -14.32
CA LEU A 166 17.68 5.71 -15.17
C LEU A 166 16.96 6.22 -16.44
N TYR A 167 16.43 7.44 -16.44
CA TYR A 167 15.71 7.99 -17.59
C TYR A 167 16.64 8.50 -18.70
N GLU A 168 17.82 9.03 -18.33
CA GLU A 168 18.74 9.70 -19.25
C GLU A 168 19.12 8.86 -20.48
N PRO A 169 19.59 7.61 -20.35
CA PRO A 169 20.00 6.83 -21.52
C PRO A 169 18.84 6.51 -22.46
N PHE A 170 17.61 6.38 -21.95
CA PHE A 170 16.43 6.05 -22.77
C PHE A 170 15.78 7.28 -23.40
N ASN A 171 15.97 8.46 -22.82
CA ASN A 171 15.61 9.72 -23.46
C ASN A 171 16.43 9.94 -24.74
N ASP A 172 17.69 9.48 -24.77
CA ASP A 172 18.53 9.54 -25.96
C ASP A 172 18.16 8.47 -27.00
N VAL A 173 17.78 7.27 -26.56
CA VAL A 173 17.21 6.24 -27.45
C VAL A 173 15.95 6.74 -28.16
N LEU A 174 15.05 7.44 -27.45
CA LEU A 174 13.86 8.05 -28.04
C LEU A 174 14.18 9.13 -29.10
N LYS A 175 15.33 9.81 -29.00
CA LYS A 175 15.77 10.82 -29.98
C LYS A 175 16.36 10.17 -31.23
N ASN A 176 17.10 9.08 -31.05
CA ASN A 176 17.93 8.48 -32.09
C ASN A 176 17.53 7.03 -32.38
N ILE A 177 16.24 6.73 -32.46
CA ILE A 177 15.71 5.36 -32.66
C ILE A 177 16.34 4.65 -33.88
N TYR A 178 16.83 5.40 -34.87
CA TYR A 178 17.51 4.89 -36.06
C TYR A 178 18.92 4.33 -35.84
N LEU A 179 19.64 4.76 -34.80
CA LEU A 179 21.05 4.41 -34.60
C LEU A 179 21.24 3.20 -33.67
N TYR A 180 20.15 2.69 -33.09
CA TYR A 180 20.21 1.60 -32.13
C TYR A 180 19.82 0.29 -32.79
N ASP A 181 20.83 -0.56 -33.02
CA ASP A 181 20.63 -1.97 -33.39
C ASP A 181 20.06 -2.75 -32.21
N ASP A 182 19.38 -3.87 -32.48
CA ASP A 182 18.82 -4.76 -31.45
C ASP A 182 19.86 -5.16 -30.38
N GLU A 183 21.14 -5.31 -30.76
CA GLU A 183 22.24 -5.58 -29.83
C GLU A 183 22.53 -4.42 -28.86
N SER A 184 22.53 -3.20 -29.38
CA SER A 184 22.76 -2.00 -28.57
C SER A 184 21.62 -1.76 -27.56
N ILE A 185 20.38 -2.05 -27.97
CA ILE A 185 19.19 -2.02 -27.11
C ILE A 185 19.30 -3.10 -26.04
N MET A 186 19.72 -4.31 -26.41
CA MET A 186 19.93 -5.40 -25.46
C MET A 186 21.00 -5.03 -24.42
N GLN A 187 22.10 -4.39 -24.82
CA GLN A 187 23.12 -3.91 -23.88
C GLN A 187 22.59 -2.83 -22.94
N LEU A 188 21.79 -1.88 -23.46
CA LEU A 188 21.12 -0.86 -22.62
C LEU A 188 20.13 -1.49 -21.64
N MET A 189 19.38 -2.51 -22.07
CA MET A 189 18.47 -3.27 -21.21
C MET A 189 19.22 -4.01 -20.11
N LYS A 190 20.37 -4.63 -20.42
CA LYS A 190 21.22 -5.25 -19.40
C LYS A 190 21.70 -4.23 -18.37
N LYS A 191 22.19 -3.06 -18.81
CA LYS A 191 22.62 -1.98 -17.92
C LYS A 191 21.47 -1.48 -17.03
N LEU A 192 20.27 -1.30 -17.58
CA LEU A 192 19.10 -0.92 -16.78
C LEU A 192 18.73 -2.00 -15.77
N ASN A 193 18.73 -3.27 -16.17
CA ASN A 193 18.46 -4.39 -15.26
C ASN A 193 19.48 -4.44 -14.12
N GLU A 194 20.75 -4.20 -14.39
CA GLU A 194 21.79 -4.12 -13.36
C GLU A 194 21.58 -2.93 -12.41
N GLN A 195 21.27 -1.74 -12.94
CA GLN A 195 21.02 -0.54 -12.14
C GLN A 195 19.73 -0.68 -11.30
N SER A 196 18.65 -1.21 -11.87
CA SER A 196 17.41 -1.48 -11.15
C SER A 196 17.60 -2.53 -10.06
N LEU A 197 18.40 -3.58 -10.29
CA LEU A 197 18.80 -4.54 -9.27
C LEU A 197 19.64 -3.91 -8.15
N LYS A 198 20.53 -2.96 -8.47
CA LYS A 198 21.29 -2.20 -7.47
C LYS A 198 20.35 -1.36 -6.59
N ILE A 199 19.41 -0.64 -7.20
CA ILE A 199 18.40 0.15 -6.48
C ILE A 199 17.52 -0.76 -5.64
N GLU A 200 17.07 -1.90 -6.19
CA GLU A 200 16.28 -2.90 -5.47
C GLU A 200 17.03 -3.41 -4.23
N LYS A 201 18.30 -3.80 -4.37
CA LYS A 201 19.15 -4.24 -3.25
C LYS A 201 19.30 -3.14 -2.19
N LYS A 202 19.49 -1.88 -2.57
CA LYS A 202 19.53 -0.73 -1.63
C LYS A 202 18.21 -0.57 -0.90
N CYS A 203 17.08 -0.62 -1.61
CA CYS A 203 15.74 -0.55 -1.03
C CYS A 203 15.50 -1.67 -0.01
N ILE A 204 15.89 -2.90 -0.36
CA ILE A 204 15.80 -4.07 0.53
C ILE A 204 16.63 -3.86 1.80
N LYS A 205 17.88 -3.41 1.67
CA LYS A 205 18.74 -3.10 2.83
C LYS A 205 18.11 -2.04 3.74
N ILE A 206 17.57 -0.97 3.17
CA ILE A 206 16.90 0.10 3.94
C ILE A 206 15.70 -0.47 4.68
N ILE A 207 14.87 -1.27 4.01
CA ILE A 207 13.73 -1.94 4.64
C ILE A 207 14.23 -2.81 5.80
N HIS A 208 15.25 -3.65 5.60
CA HIS A 208 15.80 -4.46 6.68
C HIS A 208 16.29 -3.65 7.88
N ILE A 209 17.02 -2.54 7.66
CA ILE A 209 17.49 -1.65 8.74
C ILE A 209 16.34 -1.00 9.48
N GLN A 210 15.34 -0.51 8.74
CA GLN A 210 14.15 0.10 9.36
C GLN A 210 13.39 -0.93 10.18
N PHE A 211 13.30 -2.18 9.71
CA PHE A 211 12.63 -3.27 10.43
C PHE A 211 13.48 -3.89 11.55
N SER A 212 14.81 -3.80 11.54
CA SER A 212 15.68 -4.27 12.64
C SER A 212 15.67 -3.31 13.83
N ASN A 213 15.49 -2.01 13.57
CA ASN A 213 15.39 -1.00 14.62
C ASN A 213 14.04 -0.99 15.33
N LEU A 214 13.13 -1.90 14.95
CA LEU A 214 11.80 -2.07 15.52
C LEU A 214 11.80 -2.86 16.83
N ARG A 215 12.50 -2.35 17.85
CA ARG A 215 12.31 -2.82 19.23
C ARG A 215 11.04 -2.26 19.88
N ASN A 216 10.46 -1.18 19.34
CA ASN A 216 9.28 -0.52 19.91
C ASN A 216 8.02 -0.83 19.07
N THR A 217 7.01 -1.42 19.71
CA THR A 217 5.76 -1.84 19.06
C THR A 217 4.89 -0.68 18.60
N LYS A 218 4.99 0.50 19.22
CA LYS A 218 4.25 1.67 18.71
C LYS A 218 4.78 2.15 17.35
N ALA A 219 6.10 2.11 17.16
CA ALA A 219 6.73 2.48 15.90
C ALA A 219 6.48 1.44 14.81
N THR A 220 6.48 0.13 15.16
CA THR A 220 6.17 -0.94 14.20
C THR A 220 4.77 -0.79 13.63
N TYR A 221 3.76 -0.56 14.47
CA TYR A 221 2.37 -0.51 14.00
C TYR A 221 2.06 0.73 13.16
N LEU A 222 2.70 1.86 13.43
CA LEU A 222 2.62 3.04 12.56
C LEU A 222 3.21 2.78 11.16
N LEU A 223 4.23 1.92 11.05
CA LEU A 223 4.76 1.50 9.75
C LEU A 223 3.77 0.56 9.04
N VAL A 224 3.11 -0.35 9.77
CA VAL A 224 2.05 -1.22 9.22
C VAL A 224 0.92 -0.40 8.59
N GLU A 225 0.47 0.65 9.27
CA GLU A 225 -0.58 1.55 8.77
C GLU A 225 -0.16 2.28 7.48
N LYS A 226 1.11 2.68 7.38
CA LYS A 226 1.68 3.32 6.18
C LYS A 226 1.76 2.40 4.96
N PHE A 227 1.68 1.08 5.16
CA PHE A 227 1.77 0.06 4.09
C PHE A 227 0.42 -0.48 3.60
N GLN A 228 -0.69 0.22 3.81
CA GLN A 228 -1.96 -0.15 3.19
C GLN A 228 -1.83 -0.11 1.65
N ASN A 229 -2.31 -1.17 0.97
CA ASN A 229 -2.31 -1.37 -0.49
C ASN A 229 -1.00 -1.89 -1.14
N LEU A 230 -0.40 -2.96 -0.59
CA LEU A 230 0.73 -3.67 -1.24
C LEU A 230 0.26 -4.56 -2.40
N LYS A 231 0.97 -4.61 -3.53
CA LYS A 231 0.64 -5.52 -4.65
C LYS A 231 1.60 -6.71 -4.65
N LYS A 232 1.07 -7.94 -4.56
CA LYS A 232 1.87 -9.20 -4.52
C LYS A 232 2.79 -9.43 -5.72
N SER A 233 2.61 -8.67 -6.80
CA SER A 233 3.34 -8.82 -8.06
C SER A 233 4.84 -8.54 -7.95
N TYR A 234 5.27 -7.78 -6.93
CA TYR A 234 6.66 -7.32 -6.85
C TYR A 234 7.43 -7.87 -5.65
N LYS A 235 8.73 -8.12 -5.84
CA LYS A 235 9.65 -8.69 -4.85
C LYS A 235 9.68 -7.90 -3.53
N ILE A 236 9.78 -6.57 -3.61
CA ILE A 236 9.77 -5.69 -2.42
C ILE A 236 8.45 -5.82 -1.65
N ASP A 237 7.32 -5.89 -2.35
CA ASP A 237 6.00 -6.05 -1.70
C ASP A 237 5.87 -7.41 -1.01
N ARG A 238 6.44 -8.48 -1.56
CA ARG A 238 6.53 -9.79 -0.88
C ARG A 238 7.40 -9.74 0.38
N LEU A 239 8.53 -9.04 0.33
CA LEU A 239 9.39 -8.86 1.50
C LEU A 239 8.68 -8.08 2.61
N LEU A 240 7.95 -7.01 2.24
CA LEU A 240 7.14 -6.25 3.19
C LEU A 240 6.04 -7.13 3.81
N ILE A 241 5.35 -7.96 3.03
CA ILE A 241 4.38 -8.92 3.56
C ILE A 241 5.03 -9.88 4.55
N LYS A 242 6.20 -10.46 4.24
CA LYS A 242 6.93 -11.33 5.18
C LYS A 242 7.25 -10.59 6.48
N LYS A 243 7.68 -9.33 6.39
CA LYS A 243 7.98 -8.49 7.56
C LYS A 243 6.74 -8.12 8.38
N LEU A 244 5.56 -8.03 7.77
CA LEU A 244 4.29 -7.87 8.50
C LEU A 244 3.98 -9.10 9.37
N TYR A 245 4.28 -10.31 8.90
CA TYR A 245 4.16 -11.53 9.70
C TYR A 245 5.14 -11.53 10.88
N ASP A 246 6.39 -11.07 10.69
CA ASP A 246 7.33 -10.92 11.80
C ASP A 246 6.76 -9.98 12.90
N ILE A 247 6.11 -8.88 12.50
CA ILE A 247 5.45 -7.94 13.44
C ILE A 247 4.25 -8.60 14.14
N LEU A 248 3.47 -9.42 13.44
CA LEU A 248 2.36 -10.18 14.00
C LEU A 248 2.86 -11.15 15.08
N PHE A 249 3.99 -11.82 14.84
CA PHE A 249 4.62 -12.71 15.81
C PHE A 249 5.15 -11.95 17.04
N LEU A 250 5.73 -10.76 16.85
CA LEU A 250 6.11 -9.89 17.97
C LEU A 250 4.91 -9.48 18.82
N TYR A 251 3.77 -9.16 18.20
CA TYR A 251 2.53 -8.85 18.93
C TYR A 251 2.03 -10.06 19.73
N LYS A 252 2.11 -11.28 19.17
CA LYS A 252 1.78 -12.51 19.91
C LYS A 252 2.64 -12.66 21.17
N LYS A 253 3.95 -12.41 21.08
CA LYS A 253 4.86 -12.43 22.24
C LYS A 253 4.50 -11.39 23.28
N GLU A 254 4.20 -10.15 22.86
CA GLU A 254 3.74 -9.11 23.79
C GLU A 254 2.44 -9.48 24.50
N LEU A 255 1.49 -10.11 23.80
CA LEU A 255 0.25 -10.57 24.43
C LEU A 255 0.52 -11.57 25.55
N TYR A 256 1.46 -12.51 25.36
CA TYR A 256 1.84 -13.43 26.45
C TYR A 256 2.47 -12.69 27.63
N LEU A 257 3.35 -11.72 27.39
CA LEU A 257 3.91 -10.90 28.48
C LEU A 257 2.82 -10.13 29.24
N TYR A 258 1.82 -9.58 28.55
CA TYR A 258 0.69 -8.92 29.22
C TYR A 258 -0.20 -9.91 29.98
N ILE A 259 -0.38 -11.13 29.49
CA ILE A 259 -1.09 -12.20 30.19
C ILE A 259 -0.34 -12.57 31.49
N ASP A 260 0.97 -12.73 31.43
CA ASP A 260 1.79 -13.07 32.59
C ASP A 260 1.79 -11.94 33.63
N LEU A 261 1.94 -10.68 33.18
CA LEU A 261 1.81 -9.50 34.03
C LEU A 261 0.43 -9.41 34.69
N PHE A 262 -0.63 -9.73 33.95
CA PHE A 262 -1.99 -9.76 34.49
C PHE A 262 -2.15 -10.85 35.55
N ASN A 263 -1.65 -12.06 35.29
CA ASN A 263 -1.73 -13.17 36.25
C ASN A 263 -0.96 -12.85 37.56
N ASN A 264 0.24 -12.27 37.45
CA ASN A 264 1.04 -11.85 38.60
C ASN A 264 0.37 -10.74 39.43
N MET A 265 -0.41 -9.87 38.78
CA MET A 265 -1.19 -8.85 39.50
C MET A 265 -2.44 -9.42 40.15
N CYS A 266 -3.03 -10.48 39.59
CA CYS A 266 -4.18 -11.17 40.20
C CYS A 266 -3.77 -11.92 41.48
N THR A 267 -2.55 -12.46 41.54
CA THR A 267 -2.05 -13.17 42.72
C THR A 267 -1.66 -12.22 43.86
N ASN A 268 -1.42 -10.94 43.57
CA ASN A 268 -1.02 -9.97 44.57
C ASN A 268 -2.24 -9.44 45.38
N LYS A 269 -2.34 -9.88 46.63
CA LYS A 269 -3.45 -9.58 47.54
C LYS A 269 -3.40 -8.15 48.10
N ASP A 270 -2.22 -7.54 48.19
CA ASP A 270 -1.99 -6.29 48.93
C ASP A 270 -2.34 -5.02 48.14
N LEU A 271 -2.75 -5.17 46.88
CA LEU A 271 -3.11 -4.05 46.01
C LEU A 271 -4.57 -3.61 46.20
N ASP A 272 -4.74 -2.31 46.43
CA ASP A 272 -6.04 -1.63 46.42
C ASP A 272 -6.80 -1.87 45.11
N ILE A 273 -8.13 -1.89 45.19
CA ILE A 273 -8.98 -2.35 44.08
C ILE A 273 -8.97 -1.36 42.92
N TYR A 274 -8.92 -0.06 43.21
CA TYR A 274 -8.78 0.97 42.16
C TYR A 274 -7.47 0.82 41.37
N LYS A 275 -6.37 0.43 42.01
CA LYS A 275 -5.08 0.18 41.34
C LYS A 275 -5.18 -1.03 40.42
N LYS A 276 -5.88 -2.09 40.86
CA LYS A 276 -6.15 -3.28 40.05
C LYS A 276 -6.94 -2.94 38.78
N PHE A 277 -8.00 -2.14 38.89
CA PHE A 277 -8.76 -1.73 37.70
C PHE A 277 -8.01 -0.76 36.78
N LEU A 278 -7.27 0.19 37.33
CA LEU A 278 -6.46 1.11 36.53
C LEU A 278 -5.38 0.34 35.74
N PHE A 279 -4.73 -0.62 36.39
CA PHE A 279 -3.76 -1.52 35.74
C PHE A 279 -4.42 -2.29 34.59
N CYS A 280 -5.61 -2.84 34.83
CA CYS A 280 -6.38 -3.52 33.80
C CYS A 280 -6.70 -2.57 32.62
N LEU A 281 -7.29 -1.41 32.86
CA LEU A 281 -7.61 -0.48 31.77
C LEU A 281 -6.36 -0.06 30.97
N ASN A 282 -5.23 0.12 31.64
CA ASN A 282 -3.97 0.47 30.99
C ASN A 282 -3.47 -0.65 30.07
N ILE A 283 -3.54 -1.91 30.51
CA ILE A 283 -3.24 -3.06 29.66
C ILE A 283 -4.21 -3.07 28.47
N TYR A 284 -5.51 -2.97 28.70
CA TYR A 284 -6.53 -3.01 27.65
C TYR A 284 -6.29 -1.93 26.58
N LYS A 285 -6.00 -0.69 26.99
CA LYS A 285 -5.68 0.43 26.07
C LYS A 285 -4.42 0.12 25.24
N LYS A 286 -3.40 -0.52 25.81
CA LYS A 286 -2.16 -0.89 25.11
C LYS A 286 -2.39 -2.01 24.08
N ILE A 287 -3.15 -3.05 24.42
CA ILE A 287 -3.42 -4.18 23.51
C ILE A 287 -4.45 -3.86 22.41
N LYS A 288 -5.36 -2.91 22.63
CA LYS A 288 -6.43 -2.57 21.68
C LYS A 288 -5.92 -1.86 20.41
N LYS A 289 -5.00 -0.90 20.57
CA LYS A 289 -4.51 -0.08 19.44
C LYS A 289 -3.84 -0.92 18.33
N PRO A 290 -2.92 -1.84 18.64
CA PRO A 290 -2.31 -2.73 17.63
C PRO A 290 -3.35 -3.56 16.88
N MET A 291 -4.33 -4.11 17.62
CA MET A 291 -5.36 -4.97 17.06
C MET A 291 -6.22 -4.26 16.00
N LEU A 292 -6.56 -2.99 16.23
CA LEU A 292 -7.30 -2.17 15.27
C LEU A 292 -6.51 -1.92 13.99
N ILE A 293 -5.20 -1.68 14.10
CA ILE A 293 -4.31 -1.45 12.95
C ILE A 293 -4.23 -2.71 12.08
N PHE A 294 -4.13 -3.89 12.69
CA PHE A 294 -4.12 -5.15 11.95
C PHE A 294 -5.45 -5.46 11.26
N LYS A 295 -6.58 -5.11 11.88
CA LYS A 295 -7.91 -5.31 11.29
C LYS A 295 -8.10 -4.53 9.98
N ASN A 296 -7.52 -3.34 9.89
CA ASN A 296 -7.61 -2.49 8.69
C ASN A 296 -6.75 -3.01 7.51
N ASN A 297 -5.90 -4.02 7.73
CA ASN A 297 -4.98 -4.51 6.71
C ASN A 297 -5.46 -5.84 6.11
N SER A 298 -6.03 -5.79 4.91
CA SER A 298 -6.67 -6.93 4.23
C SER A 298 -5.76 -8.13 3.98
N TYR A 299 -4.43 -7.92 3.93
CA TYR A 299 -3.46 -8.99 3.71
C TYR A 299 -3.22 -9.87 4.94
N ILE A 300 -3.39 -9.31 6.14
CA ILE A 300 -3.10 -10.01 7.40
C ILE A 300 -4.33 -10.79 7.88
N THR A 301 -5.52 -10.26 7.63
CA THR A 301 -6.81 -10.82 8.08
C THR A 301 -7.11 -12.20 7.51
N THR A 302 -6.55 -12.55 6.35
CA THR A 302 -6.73 -13.87 5.72
C THR A 302 -5.88 -14.97 6.34
N SER A 303 -4.86 -14.61 7.13
CA SER A 303 -3.91 -15.59 7.67
C SER A 303 -4.46 -16.39 8.86
N ASN A 304 -4.10 -17.67 8.94
CA ASN A 304 -4.48 -18.53 10.08
C ASN A 304 -3.85 -18.05 11.39
N GLU A 305 -2.63 -17.51 11.34
CA GLU A 305 -1.95 -16.96 12.52
C GLU A 305 -2.69 -15.75 13.10
N TYR A 306 -3.20 -14.85 12.26
CA TYR A 306 -4.02 -13.73 12.71
C TYR A 306 -5.28 -14.24 13.43
N LYS A 307 -5.97 -15.25 12.89
CA LYS A 307 -7.15 -15.85 13.55
C LYS A 307 -6.82 -16.43 14.93
N ILE A 308 -5.66 -17.07 15.08
CA ILE A 308 -5.20 -17.59 16.39
C ILE A 308 -4.98 -16.44 17.37
N ILE A 309 -4.30 -15.37 16.93
CA ILE A 309 -4.03 -14.20 17.79
C ILE A 309 -5.32 -13.47 18.16
N VAL A 310 -6.29 -13.34 17.24
CA VAL A 310 -7.62 -12.79 17.52
C VAL A 310 -8.30 -13.60 18.62
N LYS A 311 -8.29 -14.93 18.53
CA LYS A 311 -8.86 -15.81 19.57
C LYS A 311 -8.17 -15.61 20.92
N LEU A 312 -6.83 -15.57 20.94
CA LEU A 312 -6.05 -15.32 22.16
C LEU A 312 -6.39 -13.95 22.77
N TYR A 313 -6.43 -12.90 21.96
CA TYR A 313 -6.80 -11.55 22.38
C TYR A 313 -8.21 -11.50 22.98
N ILE A 314 -9.20 -12.10 22.32
CA ILE A 314 -10.59 -12.13 22.79
C ILE A 314 -10.69 -12.90 24.11
N ASN A 315 -10.05 -14.07 24.21
CA ASN A 315 -10.05 -14.86 25.44
C ASN A 315 -9.38 -14.12 26.58
N PHE A 316 -8.27 -13.42 26.32
CA PHE A 316 -7.61 -12.60 27.33
C PHE A 316 -8.51 -11.44 27.79
N CYS A 317 -9.13 -10.71 26.86
CA CYS A 317 -10.07 -9.63 27.21
C CYS A 317 -11.25 -10.15 28.03
N LYS A 318 -11.82 -11.31 27.67
CA LYS A 318 -12.91 -11.93 28.44
C LYS A 318 -12.48 -12.23 29.87
N LYS A 319 -11.35 -12.94 30.05
CA LYS A 319 -10.79 -13.25 31.38
C LYS A 319 -10.55 -11.98 32.22
N MET A 320 -10.08 -10.94 31.58
CA MET A 320 -9.79 -9.67 32.22
C MET A 320 -11.06 -8.94 32.66
N PHE A 321 -12.10 -8.89 31.82
CA PHE A 321 -13.37 -8.29 32.18
C PHE A 321 -14.14 -9.11 33.22
N THR A 322 -14.12 -10.44 33.15
CA THR A 322 -14.73 -11.29 34.20
C THR A 322 -14.05 -11.06 35.54
N TYR A 323 -12.71 -10.98 35.57
CA TYR A 323 -11.97 -10.64 36.78
C TYR A 323 -12.36 -9.26 37.35
N ILE A 324 -12.51 -8.24 36.48
CA ILE A 324 -12.96 -6.90 36.90
C ILE A 324 -14.35 -6.97 37.56
N VAL A 325 -15.29 -7.69 36.95
CA VAL A 325 -16.65 -7.82 37.47
C VAL A 325 -16.66 -8.60 38.80
N GLU A 326 -15.94 -9.72 38.88
CA GLU A 326 -15.85 -10.53 40.10
C GLU A 326 -15.23 -9.73 41.26
N THR A 327 -14.11 -9.05 41.01
CA THR A 327 -13.49 -8.19 42.04
C THR A 327 -14.37 -7.01 42.43
N TYR A 328 -15.13 -6.44 41.51
CA TYR A 328 -16.12 -5.41 41.81
C TYR A 328 -17.25 -5.94 42.70
N VAL A 329 -17.79 -7.13 42.43
CA VAL A 329 -18.86 -7.75 43.23
C VAL A 329 -18.37 -8.08 44.64
N ILE A 330 -17.17 -8.66 44.77
CA ILE A 330 -16.54 -8.93 46.07
C ILE A 330 -16.35 -7.63 46.86
N TRP A 331 -15.85 -6.58 46.20
CA TRP A 331 -15.71 -5.26 46.83
C TRP A 331 -17.05 -4.68 47.27
N LYS A 332 -18.08 -4.74 46.41
CA LYS A 332 -19.43 -4.25 46.71
C LYS A 332 -20.01 -4.96 47.93
N ASN A 333 -19.90 -6.29 48.00
CA ASN A 333 -20.41 -7.05 49.13
C ASN A 333 -19.62 -6.77 50.42
N ASN A 334 -18.30 -6.69 50.34
CA ASN A 334 -17.45 -6.37 51.50
C ASN A 334 -17.70 -4.96 52.01
N SER A 335 -17.75 -3.96 51.12
CA SER A 335 -18.04 -2.57 51.47
C SER A 335 -19.43 -2.41 52.07
N LEU A 336 -20.47 -3.05 51.51
CA LEU A 336 -21.81 -3.09 52.11
C LEU A 336 -21.79 -3.72 53.52
N SER A 337 -21.10 -4.85 53.69
CA SER A 337 -21.00 -5.52 54.99
C SER A 337 -20.28 -4.64 56.02
N GLN A 338 -19.25 -3.91 55.60
CA GLN A 338 -18.48 -3.03 56.46
C GLN A 338 -19.26 -1.77 56.81
N MET A 339 -19.98 -1.19 55.84
CA MET A 339 -20.87 -0.04 56.07
C MET A 339 -22.04 -0.40 56.97
N ASN A 340 -22.65 -1.58 56.83
CA ASN A 340 -23.68 -2.05 57.74
C ASN A 340 -23.16 -2.24 59.17
N LYS A 341 -21.91 -2.69 59.33
CA LYS A 341 -21.23 -2.75 60.64
C LYS A 341 -20.90 -1.37 61.21
N PHE A 342 -20.55 -0.40 60.37
CA PHE A 342 -20.29 0.98 60.80
C PHE A 342 -21.57 1.73 61.17
N LEU A 343 -22.65 1.51 60.43
CA LEU A 343 -23.97 2.09 60.75
C LEU A 343 -24.54 1.53 62.06
N SER A 344 -24.20 0.30 62.43
CA SER A 344 -24.62 -0.31 63.68
C SER A 344 -23.66 -0.07 64.86
N SER A 345 -22.48 0.50 64.63
CA SER A 345 -21.53 0.81 65.70
C SER A 345 -21.69 2.24 66.21
N ASN A 346 -21.47 2.44 67.51
CA ASN A 346 -21.52 3.76 68.11
C ASN A 346 -20.36 4.62 67.57
N ILE A 347 -20.71 5.72 66.91
CA ILE A 347 -19.79 6.66 66.25
C ILE A 347 -18.87 7.36 67.27
N ILE A 348 -19.27 7.41 68.54
CA ILE A 348 -18.56 8.08 69.62
C ILE A 348 -18.31 7.07 70.73
N THR A 349 -17.04 6.78 71.03
CA THR A 349 -16.64 6.06 72.23
C THR A 349 -15.87 6.99 73.15
N ILE A 350 -16.31 7.11 74.40
CA ILE A 350 -15.61 7.88 75.44
C ILE A 350 -14.52 6.98 76.00
N ASN A 351 -13.25 7.27 75.69
CA ASN A 351 -12.14 6.54 76.28
C ASN A 351 -11.95 7.00 77.73
N LYS A 352 -12.49 6.24 78.69
CA LYS A 352 -12.48 6.61 80.12
C LYS A 352 -11.09 6.53 80.78
N GLN A 353 -10.06 6.03 80.09
CA GLN A 353 -8.72 5.83 80.68
C GLN A 353 -7.75 6.99 80.47
N LEU A 354 -7.98 7.89 79.51
CA LEU A 354 -7.10 9.03 79.24
C LEU A 354 -7.94 10.26 78.87
N ASN A 355 -8.16 11.16 79.84
CA ASN A 355 -8.63 12.55 79.69
C ASN A 355 -9.57 12.84 78.51
N PHE A 356 -10.89 12.70 78.70
CA PHE A 356 -11.97 13.37 77.94
C PHE A 356 -11.73 13.70 76.44
N TYR A 357 -11.12 12.82 75.65
CA TYR A 357 -11.10 12.96 74.19
C TYR A 357 -12.23 12.12 73.60
N TYR A 358 -13.11 12.76 72.83
CA TYR A 358 -14.07 12.06 72.00
C TYR A 358 -13.30 11.39 70.84
N ILE A 359 -13.17 10.08 70.87
CA ILE A 359 -12.63 9.33 69.72
C ILE A 359 -13.81 9.10 68.79
N ILE A 360 -13.82 9.83 67.68
CA ILE A 360 -14.76 9.57 66.60
C ILE A 360 -14.28 8.28 65.93
N ASN A 361 -15.12 7.25 65.98
CA ASN A 361 -14.78 5.89 65.57
C ASN A 361 -14.84 5.73 64.04
N PHE A 362 -14.18 6.62 63.29
CA PHE A 362 -13.97 6.43 61.86
C PHE A 362 -12.73 5.55 61.66
N ASP A 363 -12.97 4.25 61.58
CA ASP A 363 -11.94 3.25 61.28
C ASP A 363 -11.23 3.59 59.95
N ASN A 364 -9.91 3.37 59.84
CA ASN A 364 -9.14 3.77 58.64
C ASN A 364 -9.65 3.09 57.35
N ASN A 365 -10.28 1.94 57.49
CA ASN A 365 -10.94 1.23 56.39
C ASN A 365 -12.16 1.98 55.81
N PHE A 366 -12.83 2.80 56.62
CA PHE A 366 -13.95 3.65 56.18
C PHE A 366 -13.49 4.73 55.18
N PHE A 367 -12.37 5.41 55.48
CA PHE A 367 -11.81 6.38 54.55
C PHE A 367 -11.29 5.72 53.28
N LYS A 368 -10.66 4.53 53.39
CA LYS A 368 -10.18 3.76 52.25
C LYS A 368 -11.31 3.37 51.29
N THR A 369 -12.43 2.86 51.81
CA THR A 369 -13.60 2.48 51.01
C THR A 369 -14.28 3.67 50.35
N LEU A 370 -14.30 4.84 51.00
CA LEU A 370 -14.83 6.08 50.40
C LEU A 370 -13.91 6.68 49.32
N TYR A 371 -12.59 6.59 49.49
CA TYR A 371 -11.65 7.00 48.44
C TYR A 371 -11.72 6.05 47.24
N GLU A 372 -11.86 4.75 47.48
CA GLU A 372 -12.10 3.77 46.42
C GLU A 372 -13.42 4.06 45.69
N TYR A 373 -14.49 4.37 46.42
CA TYR A 373 -15.79 4.76 45.85
C TYR A 373 -15.69 5.99 44.94
N ALA A 374 -15.09 7.08 45.41
CA ALA A 374 -14.95 8.31 44.63
C ALA A 374 -14.14 8.07 43.34
N TYR A 375 -13.14 7.19 43.39
CA TYR A 375 -12.37 6.81 42.21
C TYR A 375 -13.19 5.91 41.27
N MET A 376 -13.98 4.97 41.79
CA MET A 376 -14.83 4.11 40.97
C MET A 376 -15.91 4.89 40.23
N GLU A 377 -16.62 5.79 40.92
CA GLU A 377 -17.70 6.60 40.36
C GLU A 377 -17.18 7.58 39.29
N THR A 378 -16.00 8.18 39.49
CA THR A 378 -15.42 9.10 38.51
C THR A 378 -14.82 8.42 37.28
N THR A 379 -14.47 7.13 37.37
CA THR A 379 -13.79 6.42 36.28
C THR A 379 -14.61 5.31 35.63
N TYR A 380 -15.70 4.86 36.26
CA TYR A 380 -16.54 3.77 35.79
C TYR A 380 -18.03 4.04 36.06
N ASP A 381 -18.87 3.99 35.01
CA ASP A 381 -20.35 4.04 35.11
C ASP A 381 -20.94 2.73 35.70
N PHE A 382 -20.48 2.32 36.88
CA PHE A 382 -21.10 1.21 37.61
C PHE A 382 -22.27 1.75 38.46
N ASN A 383 -23.46 1.14 38.36
CA ASN A 383 -24.58 1.44 39.24
C ASN A 383 -24.21 1.11 40.69
N THR A 384 -24.03 2.15 41.49
CA THR A 384 -23.60 2.03 42.87
C THR A 384 -24.78 1.71 43.81
N PRO A 385 -24.54 0.97 44.90
CA PRO A 385 -25.54 0.76 45.95
C PRO A 385 -25.86 2.09 46.66
N ILE A 386 -27.14 2.31 46.97
CA ILE A 386 -27.67 3.53 47.58
C ILE A 386 -27.01 3.80 48.95
N GLU A 387 -26.63 2.75 49.66
CA GLU A 387 -26.02 2.82 50.99
C GLU A 387 -24.64 3.49 50.97
N ILE A 388 -23.83 3.24 49.93
CA ILE A 388 -22.49 3.82 49.80
C ILE A 388 -22.57 5.30 49.38
N LEU A 389 -23.54 5.64 48.52
CA LEU A 389 -23.84 7.01 48.12
C LEU A 389 -24.31 7.85 49.33
N ASN A 390 -25.18 7.29 50.16
CA ASN A 390 -25.66 7.95 51.38
C ASN A 390 -24.52 8.21 52.38
N MET A 391 -23.59 7.27 52.54
CA MET A 391 -22.42 7.44 53.42
C MET A 391 -21.40 8.44 52.86
N TYR A 392 -21.21 8.50 51.54
CA TYR A 392 -20.38 9.52 50.90
C TYR A 392 -20.97 10.93 51.09
N ASN A 393 -22.29 11.07 50.95
CA ASN A 393 -23.00 12.32 51.22
C ASN A 393 -22.95 12.72 52.71
N LEU A 394 -23.02 11.74 53.62
CA LEU A 394 -22.80 11.96 55.06
C LEU A 394 -21.39 12.47 55.35
N LYS A 395 -20.33 11.87 54.75
CA LYS A 395 -18.95 12.39 54.89
C LYS A 395 -18.84 13.86 54.46
N LYS A 396 -19.47 14.24 53.34
CA LYS A 396 -19.49 15.64 52.87
C LYS A 396 -20.20 16.62 53.82
N LYS A 397 -21.10 16.13 54.67
CA LYS A 397 -21.81 16.94 55.68
C LYS A 397 -21.13 16.91 57.06
N LEU A 398 -20.28 15.91 57.31
CA LEU A 398 -19.54 15.72 58.56
C LEU A 398 -18.22 16.48 58.59
N TYR A 399 -17.58 16.66 57.43
CA TYR A 399 -16.57 17.69 57.19
C TYR A 399 -17.25 19.04 57.00
#